data_AF-A0A7J6PUV6-F1
#
_entry.id   AF-A0A7J6PUV6-F1
#
_cell.length_a   1.000
_cell.length_b   1.000
_cell.length_c   1.000
_cell.angle_alpha   90.00
_cell.angle_beta   90.00
_cell.angle_gamma   90.00
#
_symmetry.space_group_name_H-M   'P 1'
#
loop_
_entity.id
_entity.type
_entity.pdbx_description
1 polymer ?
#
loop_
_entity_poly.entity_id
_entity_poly.type
_entity_poly.pdbx_seq_one_letter_code
_entity_poly.pdbx_strand_id
1 'polypeptide(L)'
;VLDLCPDLNAHVEANPGVHLEFLSSWTMDVGAMGTLECAPGFLPLLGDSELTCGGSGHWRRRADSAPAILLKCFEKADLCPDLRSGLNGSYLASLSKQRMHGSIASLKCLEGHDAVGGNSTAYCGAKETTFSNGSAEVTGLWMSSAFDTSGEPIPAAPLKCARRSGFCATLSLGSFTQAINWTATGP
;
A
#
# COMPACT_ATOMS: atom_id res chain seq x y z
N VAL A 1 33.55 -8.24 31.36
CA VAL A 1 32.16 -8.08 30.86
C VAL A 1 32.31 -7.94 29.36
N LEU A 2 31.70 -8.80 28.56
CA LEU A 2 31.69 -8.60 27.11
C LEU A 2 30.71 -7.45 26.85
N ASP A 3 31.23 -6.33 26.36
CA ASP A 3 30.40 -5.16 26.03
C ASP A 3 29.73 -5.42 24.69
N LEU A 4 28.63 -6.18 24.73
CA LEU A 4 27.81 -6.51 23.56
C LEU A 4 26.79 -5.41 23.30
N CYS A 5 26.54 -5.11 22.02
CA CYS A 5 25.45 -4.22 21.66
C CYS A 5 24.07 -4.91 21.79
N PRO A 6 22.99 -4.12 22.00
CA PRO A 6 21.63 -4.66 22.02
C PRO A 6 21.23 -5.35 20.70
N ASP A 7 20.35 -6.35 20.81
CA ASP A 7 19.84 -7.08 19.64
C ASP A 7 19.00 -6.20 18.71
N LEU A 8 19.45 -6.08 17.46
CA LEU A 8 18.71 -5.37 16.41
C LEU A 8 17.46 -6.14 15.96
N ASN A 9 17.42 -7.47 16.08
CA ASN A 9 16.22 -8.25 15.78
C ASN A 9 15.09 -7.90 16.76
N ALA A 10 15.40 -7.74 18.04
CA ALA A 10 14.43 -7.30 19.04
C ALA A 10 13.89 -5.89 18.71
N HIS A 11 14.73 -5.00 18.16
CA HIS A 11 14.27 -3.69 17.68
C HIS A 11 13.36 -3.82 16.46
N VAL A 12 13.71 -4.67 15.48
CA VAL A 12 12.88 -4.95 14.29
C VAL A 12 11.51 -5.49 14.68
N GLU A 13 11.44 -6.46 15.59
CA GLU A 13 10.19 -7.04 16.07
C GLU A 13 9.29 -6.02 16.77
N ALA A 14 9.89 -5.07 17.50
CA ALA A 14 9.15 -4.02 18.22
C ALA A 14 8.71 -2.83 17.36
N ASN A 15 9.26 -2.67 16.15
CA ASN A 15 9.03 -1.50 15.30
C ASN A 15 8.47 -1.90 13.92
N PRO A 16 7.14 -1.78 13.71
CA PRO A 16 6.52 -2.11 12.43
C PRO A 16 7.16 -1.38 11.26
N GLY A 17 7.40 -2.11 10.18
CA GLY A 17 7.97 -1.57 8.95
C GLY A 17 9.46 -1.27 9.02
N VAL A 18 10.16 -1.55 10.12
CA VAL A 18 11.63 -1.64 10.13
C VAL A 18 12.00 -3.08 9.77
N HIS A 19 13.05 -3.26 8.98
CA HIS A 19 13.66 -4.57 8.76
C HIS A 19 15.18 -4.47 8.76
N LEU A 20 15.82 -5.60 9.03
CA LEU A 20 17.27 -5.72 9.02
C LEU A 20 17.69 -6.18 7.62
N GLU A 21 18.37 -5.32 6.89
CA GLU A 21 18.88 -5.63 5.56
C GLU A 21 20.18 -6.44 5.66
N PHE A 22 21.05 -6.04 6.58
CA PHE A 22 22.35 -6.64 6.77
C PHE A 22 22.77 -6.69 8.23
N LEU A 23 23.41 -7.80 8.62
CA LEU A 23 24.09 -7.94 9.90
C LEU A 23 25.39 -8.73 9.70
N SER A 24 26.51 -8.09 10.06
CA SER A 24 27.84 -8.70 9.90
C SER A 24 28.18 -9.75 10.95
N SER A 25 27.49 -9.74 12.11
CA SER A 25 27.72 -10.70 13.19
C SER A 25 26.47 -10.92 14.03
N TRP A 26 26.17 -12.20 14.33
CA TRP A 26 25.06 -12.63 15.18
C TRP A 26 25.30 -12.41 16.68
N THR A 27 26.56 -12.28 17.07
CA THR A 27 26.97 -12.12 18.48
C THR A 27 27.02 -10.65 18.93
N MET A 28 26.83 -9.69 18.01
CA MET A 28 26.80 -8.25 18.29
C MET A 28 28.03 -7.74 19.06
N ASP A 29 29.17 -8.35 18.76
CA ASP A 29 30.46 -7.95 19.33
C ASP A 29 30.84 -6.55 18.87
N VAL A 30 31.77 -5.92 19.62
CA VAL A 30 32.36 -4.64 19.25
C VAL A 30 32.89 -4.69 17.81
N GLY A 31 32.53 -3.68 17.01
CA GLY A 31 32.84 -3.60 15.59
C GLY A 31 31.79 -4.27 14.67
N ALA A 32 30.82 -5.00 15.22
CA ALA A 32 29.70 -5.52 14.43
C ALA A 32 28.95 -4.37 13.74
N MET A 33 28.71 -4.54 12.46
CA MET A 33 27.95 -3.64 11.60
C MET A 33 26.55 -4.20 11.35
N GLY A 34 25.55 -3.31 11.32
CA GLY A 34 24.19 -3.60 10.90
C GLY A 34 23.62 -2.49 10.02
N THR A 35 22.70 -2.86 9.13
CA THR A 35 21.93 -1.91 8.31
C THR A 35 20.44 -2.13 8.53
N LEU A 36 19.75 -1.07 8.96
CA LEU A 36 18.30 -1.03 9.12
C LEU A 36 17.68 -0.25 7.96
N GLU A 37 16.58 -0.78 7.46
CA GLU A 37 15.83 -0.16 6.37
C GLU A 37 14.32 -0.21 6.65
N CYS A 38 13.59 0.70 6.02
CA CYS A 38 12.13 0.64 6.05
C CYS A 38 11.64 -0.38 5.02
N ALA A 39 10.75 -1.27 5.44
CA ALA A 39 10.10 -2.23 4.56
C ALA A 39 9.32 -1.50 3.45
N PRO A 40 9.07 -2.15 2.30
CA PRO A 40 8.30 -1.56 1.21
C PRO A 40 6.95 -1.01 1.68
N GLY A 41 6.67 0.24 1.29
CA GLY A 41 5.45 0.96 1.69
C GLY A 41 5.58 1.78 2.98
N PHE A 42 6.74 1.72 3.63
CA PHE A 42 7.10 2.58 4.76
C PHE A 42 8.17 3.59 4.35
N LEU A 43 8.24 4.70 5.08
CA LEU A 43 9.25 5.74 4.91
C LEU A 43 10.01 5.95 6.23
N PRO A 44 11.29 6.37 6.16
CA PRO A 44 12.06 6.69 7.35
C PRO A 44 11.44 7.88 8.07
N LEU A 45 11.07 7.68 9.34
CA LEU A 45 10.57 8.75 10.20
C LEU A 45 11.73 9.47 10.87
N LEU A 46 12.63 8.70 11.47
CA LEU A 46 13.78 9.16 12.25
C LEU A 46 14.77 8.02 12.46
N GLY A 47 16.00 8.38 12.85
CA GLY A 47 17.03 7.45 13.25
C GLY A 47 18.05 7.16 12.14
N ASP A 48 18.96 6.26 12.47
CA ASP A 48 20.15 5.93 11.71
C ASP A 48 19.99 4.53 11.10
N SER A 49 20.22 4.43 9.80
CA SER A 49 20.16 3.17 9.05
C SER A 49 21.47 2.40 9.14
N GLU A 50 22.63 3.08 9.11
CA GLU A 50 23.93 2.44 9.16
C GLU A 50 24.54 2.48 10.56
N LEU A 51 24.70 1.29 11.15
CA LEU A 51 25.09 1.13 12.54
C LEU A 51 26.42 0.37 12.65
N THR A 52 27.18 0.71 13.69
CA THR A 52 28.37 -0.02 14.14
C THR A 52 28.35 -0.16 15.66
N CYS A 53 28.66 -1.34 16.18
CA CYS A 53 28.71 -1.59 17.60
C CYS A 53 29.99 -0.98 18.19
N GLY A 54 29.83 0.03 19.05
CA GLY A 54 30.95 0.71 19.70
C GLY A 54 31.49 -0.07 20.90
N GLY A 55 32.73 0.23 21.30
CA GLY A 55 33.39 -0.40 22.46
C GLY A 55 32.73 -0.16 23.81
N SER A 56 31.67 0.67 23.87
CA SER A 56 30.84 0.87 25.05
C SER A 56 29.61 -0.06 25.11
N GLY A 57 29.50 -1.05 24.21
CA GLY A 57 28.30 -1.91 24.12
C GLY A 57 27.06 -1.18 23.63
N HIS A 58 27.22 -0.11 22.84
CA HIS A 58 26.11 0.67 22.28
C HIS A 58 26.29 0.88 20.79
N TRP A 59 25.17 0.86 20.06
CA TRP A 59 25.16 1.19 18.64
C TRP A 59 25.57 2.63 18.40
N ARG A 60 26.43 2.83 17.41
CA ARG A 60 26.93 4.13 16.95
C ARG A 60 26.60 4.31 15.48
N ARG A 61 26.33 5.53 15.07
CA ARG A 61 26.16 5.89 13.66
C ARG A 61 27.48 5.64 12.93
N ARG A 62 27.42 4.94 11.80
CA ARG A 62 28.65 4.59 11.06
C ARG A 62 29.40 5.81 10.54
N ALA A 63 28.68 6.85 10.11
CA ALA A 63 29.27 8.03 9.48
C ALA A 63 30.21 8.85 10.40
N ASP A 64 29.88 8.99 11.68
CA ASP A 64 30.57 9.89 12.60
C ASP A 64 30.84 9.29 14.00
N SER A 65 30.47 8.02 14.21
CA SER A 65 30.59 7.32 15.51
C SER A 65 29.80 7.97 16.66
N ALA A 66 28.86 8.88 16.38
CA ALA A 66 27.96 9.43 17.38
C ALA A 66 27.03 8.32 17.94
N PRO A 67 26.45 8.48 19.14
CA PRO A 67 25.40 7.57 19.62
C PRO A 67 24.30 7.43 18.57
N ALA A 68 23.96 6.19 18.21
CA ALA A 68 22.92 5.96 17.21
C ALA A 68 21.53 6.11 17.82
N ILE A 69 20.61 6.66 17.04
CA ILE A 69 19.17 6.57 17.27
C ILE A 69 18.66 5.51 16.31
N LEU A 70 18.12 4.40 16.81
CA LEU A 70 17.67 3.32 15.92
C LEU A 70 16.52 3.77 15.02
N LEU A 71 16.58 3.34 13.74
CA LEU A 71 15.62 3.69 12.71
C LEU A 71 14.18 3.37 13.15
N LYS A 72 13.27 4.32 12.91
CA LYS A 72 11.83 4.12 12.97
C LYS A 72 11.21 4.50 11.65
N CYS A 73 10.20 3.74 11.26
CA CYS A 73 9.50 3.92 10.00
C CYS A 73 8.04 4.28 10.24
N PHE A 74 7.41 4.91 9.25
CA PHE A 74 5.97 5.18 9.24
C PHE A 74 5.35 4.74 7.91
N GLU A 75 4.09 4.33 7.92
CA GLU A 75 3.39 3.93 6.70
C GLU A 75 3.23 5.13 5.76
N LYS A 76 3.58 4.95 4.48
CA LYS A 76 3.36 5.98 3.46
C LYS A 76 1.87 6.07 3.15
N ALA A 77 1.24 7.17 3.59
CA ALA A 77 -0.12 7.50 3.20
C ALA A 77 -0.21 7.68 1.68
N ASP A 78 -1.37 7.34 1.11
CA ASP A 78 -1.66 7.54 -0.31
C ASP A 78 -0.65 6.90 -1.27
N LEU A 79 -0.02 5.80 -0.84
CA LEU A 79 0.99 5.08 -1.60
C LEU A 79 0.51 4.73 -3.01
N CYS A 80 -0.66 4.10 -3.13
CA CYS A 80 -1.24 3.74 -4.42
C CYS A 80 -2.11 4.86 -5.01
N PRO A 81 -2.19 5.02 -6.34
CA PRO A 81 -2.97 6.08 -6.98
C PRO A 81 -4.47 5.95 -6.71
N ASP A 82 -5.22 7.06 -6.80
CA ASP A 82 -6.68 7.03 -6.67
C ASP A 82 -7.31 6.31 -7.86
N LEU A 83 -8.12 5.28 -7.59
CA LEU A 83 -8.82 4.49 -8.60
C LEU A 83 -10.04 5.22 -9.19
N ARG A 84 -10.55 6.26 -8.52
CA ARG A 84 -11.81 6.93 -8.90
C ARG A 84 -11.76 7.62 -10.26
N SER A 85 -10.58 8.05 -10.70
CA SER A 85 -10.39 8.80 -11.95
C SER A 85 -10.48 7.94 -13.22
N GLY A 86 -10.48 6.60 -13.10
CA GLY A 86 -10.42 5.67 -14.24
C GLY A 86 -11.62 4.74 -14.39
N LEU A 87 -12.72 4.98 -13.67
CA LEU A 87 -13.87 4.07 -13.63
C LEU A 87 -14.86 4.39 -14.76
N ASN A 88 -15.07 3.44 -15.68
CA ASN A 88 -16.03 3.55 -16.78
C ASN A 88 -17.04 2.40 -16.71
N GLY A 89 -18.29 2.72 -16.40
CA GLY A 89 -19.33 1.71 -16.14
C GLY A 89 -19.11 0.93 -14.83
N SER A 90 -18.15 1.34 -14.01
CA SER A 90 -17.80 0.76 -12.71
C SER A 90 -17.72 1.82 -11.62
N TYR A 91 -17.66 1.38 -10.36
CA TYR A 91 -17.47 2.23 -9.20
C TYR A 91 -16.62 1.52 -8.13
N LEU A 92 -15.99 2.31 -7.27
CA LEU A 92 -15.27 1.84 -6.11
C LEU A 92 -16.28 1.48 -5.02
N ALA A 93 -16.52 0.19 -4.81
CA ALA A 93 -17.48 -0.31 -3.85
C ALA A 93 -16.94 -0.25 -2.42
N SER A 94 -15.65 -0.53 -2.23
CA SER A 94 -14.99 -0.38 -0.93
C SER A 94 -13.48 -0.19 -1.09
N LEU A 95 -12.86 0.43 -0.10
CA LEU A 95 -11.42 0.64 -0.01
C LEU A 95 -10.97 0.53 1.45
N SER A 96 -10.07 -0.42 1.74
CA SER A 96 -9.44 -0.51 3.07
C SER A 96 -8.19 0.37 3.16
N LYS A 97 -7.80 0.76 4.38
CA LYS A 97 -6.53 1.44 4.70
C LYS A 97 -6.16 2.65 3.81
N GLN A 98 -7.13 3.33 3.19
CA GLN A 98 -6.92 4.58 2.44
C GLN A 98 -5.70 4.58 1.49
N ARG A 99 -5.56 3.54 0.65
CA ARG A 99 -4.46 3.40 -0.35
C ARG A 99 -3.05 3.25 0.24
N MET A 100 -2.93 2.91 1.51
CA MET A 100 -1.67 2.48 2.13
C MET A 100 -1.28 1.07 1.67
N HIS A 101 -0.05 0.66 1.96
CA HIS A 101 0.41 -0.69 1.66
C HIS A 101 -0.52 -1.76 2.26
N GLY A 102 -0.88 -2.75 1.46
CA GLY A 102 -1.84 -3.80 1.84
C GLY A 102 -3.31 -3.35 1.82
N SER A 103 -3.63 -2.15 1.33
CA SER A 103 -5.01 -1.77 1.01
C SER A 103 -5.65 -2.74 0.02
N ILE A 104 -6.94 -2.98 0.18
CA ILE A 104 -7.76 -3.78 -0.72
C ILE A 104 -8.86 -2.86 -1.26
N ALA A 105 -8.92 -2.74 -2.58
CA ALA A 105 -9.98 -2.05 -3.30
C ALA A 105 -10.91 -3.07 -3.96
N SER A 106 -12.23 -2.91 -3.73
CA SER A 106 -13.25 -3.68 -4.44
C SER A 106 -13.96 -2.79 -5.45
N LEU A 107 -13.97 -3.22 -6.71
CA LEU A 107 -14.61 -2.55 -7.82
C LEU A 107 -15.85 -3.35 -8.25
N LYS A 108 -16.93 -2.65 -8.57
CA LYS A 108 -18.16 -3.26 -9.09
C LYS A 108 -18.63 -2.52 -10.33
N CYS A 109 -19.25 -3.25 -11.25
CA CYS A 109 -19.97 -2.62 -12.35
C CYS A 109 -21.21 -1.90 -11.83
N LEU A 110 -21.59 -0.81 -12.48
CA LEU A 110 -22.86 -0.15 -12.26
C LEU A 110 -24.01 -1.12 -12.54
N GLU A 111 -25.18 -0.84 -11.97
CA GLU A 111 -26.36 -1.62 -12.26
C GLU A 111 -26.64 -1.63 -13.78
N GLY A 112 -27.08 -2.79 -14.29
CA GLY A 112 -27.26 -2.99 -15.73
C GLY A 112 -25.98 -3.12 -16.55
N HIS A 113 -24.82 -3.24 -15.91
CA HIS A 113 -23.56 -3.58 -16.56
C HIS A 113 -23.00 -4.89 -16.03
N ASP A 114 -22.37 -5.66 -16.92
CA ASP A 114 -21.67 -6.90 -16.60
C ASP A 114 -20.16 -6.71 -16.75
N ALA A 115 -19.40 -7.40 -15.89
CA ALA A 115 -17.95 -7.41 -15.97
C ALA A 115 -17.51 -8.17 -17.22
N VAL A 116 -16.74 -7.52 -18.09
CA VAL A 116 -16.22 -8.10 -19.34
C VAL A 116 -14.70 -8.24 -19.34
N GLY A 117 -14.02 -7.76 -18.30
CA GLY A 117 -12.59 -7.95 -18.12
C GLY A 117 -12.01 -7.08 -17.00
N GLY A 118 -10.70 -7.22 -16.77
CA GLY A 118 -10.00 -6.52 -15.69
C GLY A 118 -10.21 -7.17 -14.32
N ASN A 119 -9.91 -6.42 -13.26
CA ASN A 119 -9.92 -6.94 -11.90
C ASN A 119 -11.02 -6.26 -11.06
N SER A 120 -11.91 -7.06 -10.46
CA SER A 120 -12.91 -6.57 -9.49
C SER A 120 -12.34 -6.38 -8.09
N THR A 121 -11.13 -6.88 -7.83
CA THR A 121 -10.40 -6.70 -6.58
C THR A 121 -8.95 -6.36 -6.90
N ALA A 122 -8.41 -5.34 -6.23
CA ALA A 122 -7.02 -4.92 -6.38
C ALA A 122 -6.38 -4.70 -5.01
N TYR A 123 -5.09 -5.03 -4.92
CA TYR A 123 -4.27 -4.93 -3.71
C TYR A 123 -3.22 -3.82 -3.89
N CYS A 124 -3.06 -2.95 -2.90
CA CYS A 124 -2.04 -1.92 -2.96
C CYS A 124 -0.69 -2.52 -2.56
N GLY A 125 0.18 -2.69 -3.55
CA GLY A 125 1.56 -3.14 -3.36
C GLY A 125 2.54 -1.98 -3.43
N ALA A 126 3.65 -2.12 -2.70
CA ALA A 126 4.80 -1.25 -2.83
C ALA A 126 5.78 -1.87 -3.84
N LYS A 127 6.26 -1.07 -4.78
CA LYS A 127 7.33 -1.44 -5.69
C LYS A 127 8.50 -0.48 -5.50
N GLU A 128 9.63 -1.04 -5.13
CA GLU A 128 10.89 -0.32 -5.09
C GLU A 128 11.50 -0.29 -6.49
N THR A 129 11.91 0.90 -6.92
CA THR A 129 12.60 1.10 -8.19
C THR A 129 13.95 1.72 -7.90
N THR A 130 15.01 0.97 -8.17
CA THR A 130 16.38 1.45 -8.06
C THR A 130 16.78 2.15 -9.36
N PHE A 131 17.21 3.40 -9.25
CA PHE A 131 17.72 4.18 -10.37
C PHE A 131 19.23 3.97 -10.54
N SER A 132 19.76 4.24 -11.74
CA SER A 132 21.18 4.06 -12.07
C SER A 132 22.14 4.94 -11.25
N ASN A 133 21.64 5.97 -10.59
CA ASN A 133 22.38 6.83 -9.66
C ASN A 133 22.47 6.23 -8.23
N GLY A 134 21.91 5.04 -8.00
CA GLY A 134 21.86 4.38 -6.70
C GLY A 134 20.73 4.84 -5.78
N SER A 135 19.86 5.76 -6.21
CA SER A 135 18.66 6.11 -5.41
C SER A 135 17.56 5.07 -5.60
N ALA A 136 16.87 4.71 -4.53
CA ALA A 136 15.67 3.92 -4.57
C ALA A 136 14.44 4.79 -4.33
N GLU A 137 13.38 4.59 -5.12
CA GLU A 137 12.07 5.18 -4.88
C GLU A 137 11.01 4.09 -4.70
N VAL A 138 10.22 4.25 -3.66
CA VAL A 138 9.08 3.38 -3.37
C VAL A 138 7.81 3.99 -3.96
N THR A 139 7.27 3.34 -4.99
CA THR A 139 6.01 3.70 -5.64
C THR A 139 4.92 2.68 -5.33
N GLY A 140 3.66 3.13 -5.29
CA GLY A 140 2.52 2.25 -5.07
C GLY A 140 1.83 1.86 -6.36
N LEU A 141 1.53 0.58 -6.51
CA LEU A 141 0.78 0.05 -7.64
C LEU A 141 -0.37 -0.83 -7.15
N TRP A 142 -1.52 -0.70 -7.82
CA TRP A 142 -2.62 -1.64 -7.65
C TRP A 142 -2.28 -2.93 -8.37
N MET A 143 -2.35 -4.04 -7.65
CA MET A 143 -1.94 -5.36 -8.11
C MET A 143 -3.12 -6.32 -8.06
N SER A 144 -3.11 -7.27 -8.99
CA SER A 144 -4.08 -8.36 -9.02
C SER A 144 -3.68 -9.45 -8.02
N SER A 145 -4.54 -10.45 -7.82
CA SER A 145 -4.18 -11.67 -7.10
C SER A 145 -3.33 -12.64 -7.94
N ALA A 146 -3.03 -12.29 -9.19
CA ALA A 146 -2.25 -13.12 -10.10
C ALA A 146 -0.76 -12.74 -10.06
N PHE A 147 0.06 -13.75 -10.29
CA PHE A 147 1.51 -13.62 -10.44
C PHE A 147 1.89 -14.03 -11.86
N ASP A 148 2.95 -13.43 -12.38
CA ASP A 148 3.49 -13.79 -13.68
C ASP A 148 4.29 -15.10 -13.62
N THR A 149 4.88 -15.48 -14.74
CA THR A 149 5.67 -16.72 -14.84
C THR A 149 6.95 -16.70 -14.00
N SER A 150 7.43 -15.52 -13.61
CA SER A 150 8.55 -15.33 -12.67
C SER A 150 8.11 -15.36 -11.21
N GLY A 151 6.80 -15.41 -10.93
CA GLY A 151 6.27 -15.28 -9.58
C GLY A 151 6.17 -13.83 -9.10
N GLU A 152 6.34 -12.86 -10.00
CA GLU A 152 6.20 -11.44 -9.68
C GLU A 152 4.72 -11.03 -9.73
N PRO A 153 4.26 -10.13 -8.85
CA PRO A 153 2.86 -9.74 -8.82
C PRO A 153 2.48 -8.94 -10.08
N ILE A 154 1.32 -9.27 -10.67
CA ILE A 154 0.84 -8.59 -11.89
C ILE A 154 0.03 -7.34 -11.52
N PRO A 155 0.29 -6.17 -12.14
CA PRO A 155 -0.55 -4.98 -11.97
C PRO A 155 -2.02 -5.25 -12.29
N ALA A 156 -2.92 -4.72 -11.46
CA ALA A 156 -4.35 -4.84 -11.67
C ALA A 156 -4.78 -4.04 -12.91
N ALA A 157 -5.46 -4.72 -13.83
CA ALA A 157 -6.12 -4.05 -14.94
C ALA A 157 -7.42 -3.40 -14.45
N PRO A 158 -7.76 -2.18 -14.91
CA PRO A 158 -9.02 -1.53 -14.58
C PRO A 158 -10.22 -2.43 -14.89
N LEU A 159 -11.20 -2.49 -13.98
CA LEU A 159 -12.44 -3.25 -14.20
C LEU A 159 -13.18 -2.67 -15.40
N LYS A 160 -13.35 -3.50 -16.43
CA LYS A 160 -14.09 -3.17 -17.65
C LYS A 160 -15.51 -3.72 -17.53
N CYS A 161 -16.49 -2.83 -17.70
CA CYS A 161 -17.89 -3.17 -17.63
C CYS A 161 -18.58 -2.83 -18.95
N ALA A 162 -19.48 -3.70 -19.41
CA ALA A 162 -20.29 -3.48 -20.60
C ALA A 162 -21.77 -3.51 -20.23
N ARG A 163 -22.58 -2.72 -20.92
CA ARG A 163 -24.03 -2.69 -20.68
C ARG A 163 -24.65 -4.05 -21.01
N ARG A 164 -25.47 -4.57 -20.11
CA ARG A 164 -26.24 -5.80 -20.31
C ARG A 164 -27.35 -5.57 -21.35
N SER A 165 -27.42 -6.43 -22.36
CA SER A 165 -28.50 -6.38 -23.35
C SER A 165 -29.85 -6.68 -22.68
N GLY A 166 -30.87 -5.88 -23.00
CA GLY A 166 -32.22 -6.04 -22.43
C GLY A 166 -32.37 -5.60 -20.97
N PHE A 167 -31.38 -4.91 -20.39
CA PHE A 167 -31.55 -4.34 -19.05
C PHE A 167 -32.46 -3.11 -19.07
N CYS A 168 -33.61 -3.23 -18.41
CA CYS A 168 -34.48 -2.12 -18.04
C CYS A 168 -34.36 -1.90 -16.53
N ALA A 169 -33.83 -0.74 -16.12
CA ALA A 169 -33.83 -0.37 -14.71
C ALA A 169 -35.28 -0.30 -14.23
N THR A 170 -35.60 -1.02 -13.16
CA THR A 170 -36.91 -0.89 -12.52
C THR A 170 -36.96 0.50 -11.91
N LEU A 171 -37.73 1.41 -12.52
CA LEU A 171 -38.02 2.69 -11.90
C LEU A 171 -38.76 2.40 -10.59
N SER A 172 -38.07 2.53 -9.45
CA SER A 172 -38.76 2.55 -8.17
C SER A 172 -39.64 3.80 -8.17
N LEU A 173 -40.96 3.61 -8.28
CA LEU A 173 -41.98 4.63 -8.09
C LEU A 173 -42.01 5.07 -6.61
N GLY A 174 -40.90 5.59 -6.11
CA GLY A 174 -40.81 6.32 -4.86
C GLY A 174 -41.15 7.78 -5.14
N SER A 175 -42.41 8.14 -4.92
CA SER A 175 -42.89 9.53 -4.80
C SER A 175 -43.13 10.32 -6.09
N PHE A 176 -43.99 9.81 -6.97
CA PHE A 176 -44.82 10.70 -7.81
C PHE A 176 -46.28 10.64 -7.33
N THR A 177 -46.59 11.30 -6.21
CA THR A 177 -47.95 11.79 -5.98
C THR A 177 -48.14 13.04 -6.85
N GLN A 178 -48.29 12.86 -8.15
CA GLN A 178 -48.93 13.89 -8.98
C GLN A 178 -50.43 13.72 -8.84
N ALA A 179 -51.05 14.63 -8.09
CA ALA A 179 -52.48 14.87 -8.17
C ALA A 179 -52.78 15.46 -9.56
N ILE A 180 -53.18 14.61 -10.50
CA ILE A 180 -53.76 15.07 -11.76
C ILE A 180 -55.23 15.37 -11.47
N ASN A 181 -55.52 16.62 -11.13
CA ASN A 181 -56.90 17.14 -11.07
C ASN A 181 -57.40 17.33 -12.51
N TRP A 182 -58.23 16.40 -12.97
CA TRP A 182 -59.04 16.61 -14.18
C TRP A 182 -60.28 17.40 -13.79
N THR A 183 -60.27 18.73 -13.95
CA THR A 183 -61.50 19.52 -14.00
C THR A 183 -62.03 19.50 -15.42
N ALA A 184 -62.98 18.61 -15.68
CA ALA A 184 -63.82 18.66 -16.88
C ALA A 184 -64.92 19.72 -16.67
N THR A 185 -64.82 20.84 -17.37
CA THR A 185 -65.94 21.75 -17.63
C THR A 185 -66.05 21.92 -19.13
N GLY A 186 -67.05 21.25 -19.71
CA GLY A 186 -67.42 21.40 -21.12
C GLY A 186 -68.26 22.66 -21.37
N PRO A 187 -68.39 23.09 -22.63
CA PRO A 187 -69.39 24.06 -23.07
C PRO A 187 -70.79 23.44 -23.20
#